data_AF-A0A3E2X460-F1
#
_entry.id   AF-A0A3E2X460-F1
#
_cell.length_a   1.000
_cell.length_b   1.000
_cell.length_c   1.000
_cell.angle_alpha   90.00
_cell.angle_beta   90.00
_cell.angle_gamma   90.00
#
_symmetry.space_group_name_H-M   'P 1'
#
loop_
_entity.id
_entity.type
_entity.pdbx_description
1 polymer ?
#
loop_
_entity_poly.entity_id
_entity_poly.type
_entity_poly.pdbx_seq_one_letter_code
_entity_poly.pdbx_strand_id
1 'polypeptide(L)' 'MAAKSFLLKIVTPQQLFYSGEVEMVVVEQASGQEGYMAGHSPALKRLEKG' A
#
# COMPACT_ATOMS: atom_id res chain seq x y z
N MET A 1 -4.77 -17.28 14.41
CA MET A 1 -5.64 -16.19 13.94
C MET A 1 -5.43 -16.06 12.44
N ALA A 2 -6.48 -15.89 11.63
CA ALA A 2 -6.34 -15.69 10.19
C ALA A 2 -5.81 -14.27 9.91
N ALA A 3 -4.87 -14.14 8.97
CA ALA A 3 -4.44 -12.83 8.49
C ALA A 3 -5.61 -12.13 7.77
N LYS A 4 -5.75 -10.81 7.99
CA LYS A 4 -6.82 -10.01 7.38
C LYS A 4 -6.29 -9.37 6.10
N SER A 5 -7.05 -9.46 5.00
CA SER A 5 -6.71 -8.82 3.73
C SER A 5 -7.42 -7.48 3.53
N PHE A 6 -6.93 -6.71 2.55
CA PHE A 6 -7.61 -5.55 2.00
C PHE A 6 -7.33 -5.43 0.50
N LEU A 7 -8.26 -4.81 -0.23
CA LEU A 7 -8.10 -4.50 -1.64
C LEU A 7 -7.06 -3.39 -1.84
N LEU A 8 -5.93 -3.71 -2.48
CA LEU A 8 -4.93 -2.75 -2.92
C LEU A 8 -5.10 -2.46 -4.41
N LYS A 9 -5.10 -1.18 -4.78
CA LYS A 9 -5.02 -0.73 -6.18
C LYS A 9 -3.82 0.17 -6.36
N ILE A 10 -2.92 -0.19 -7.28
CA ILE A 10 -1.79 0.65 -7.69
C ILE A 10 -2.09 1.13 -9.11
N VAL A 11 -2.27 2.44 -9.24
CA VAL A 11 -2.59 3.08 -10.52
C VAL A 11 -1.40 3.90 -10.97
N THR A 12 -1.00 3.72 -12.23
CA THR A 12 0.00 4.54 -12.91
C THR A 12 -0.68 5.36 -14.00
N PRO A 13 -0.06 6.42 -14.54
CA PRO A 13 -0.66 7.19 -15.63
C PRO A 13 -1.01 6.37 -16.88
N GLN A 14 -0.30 5.27 -17.13
CA GLN A 14 -0.47 4.44 -18.32
C GLN A 14 -1.54 3.36 -18.13
N GLN A 15 -1.65 2.79 -16.92
CA GLN A 15 -2.53 1.66 -16.63
C GLN A 15 -2.74 1.42 -15.13
N LEU A 16 -3.77 0.64 -14.81
CA LEU A 16 -3.91 -0.04 -13.53
C LEU A 16 -2.78 -1.09 -13.42
N PHE A 17 -1.75 -0.78 -12.65
CA PHE A 17 -0.57 -1.63 -12.51
C PHE A 17 -0.85 -2.86 -11.64
N TYR A 18 -1.68 -2.70 -10.60
CA TYR A 18 -2.07 -3.79 -9.71
C TYR A 18 -3.47 -3.58 -9.15
N SER A 19 -4.24 -4.65 -9.01
CA SER A 19 -5.50 -4.69 -8.26
C SER A 19 -5.73 -6.08 -7.69
N GLY A 20 -5.75 -6.22 -6.37
CA GLY A 20 -5.93 -7.51 -5.70
C GLY A 20 -6.00 -7.39 -4.18
N GLU A 21 -6.41 -8.49 -3.54
CA GLU A 21 -6.39 -8.63 -2.08
C GLU A 21 -4.98 -8.91 -1.59
N VAL A 22 -4.50 -8.11 -0.63
CA VAL A 22 -3.18 -8.28 0.01
C VAL A 22 -3.32 -8.21 1.52
N GLU A 23 -2.39 -8.84 2.23
CA GLU A 23 -2.33 -8.75 3.71
C GLU A 23 -1.64 -7.45 4.16
N MET A 24 -0.69 -6.96 3.38
CA MET A 24 0.12 -5.78 3.68
C MET A 24 0.70 -5.16 2.41
N VAL A 25 0.93 -3.85 2.42
CA VAL A 25 1.80 -3.15 1.46
C VAL A 25 2.88 -2.38 2.20
N VAL A 26 4.12 -2.50 1.76
CA VAL A 26 5.27 -1.73 2.28
C VAL A 26 5.68 -0.73 1.22
N VAL A 27 5.85 0.53 1.61
CA VAL A 27 6.25 1.61 0.71
C VAL A 27 7.45 2.37 1.27
N GLU A 28 8.27 2.92 0.37
CA GLU A 28 9.37 3.81 0.72
C GLU A 28 8.89 5.27 0.81
N GLN A 29 9.28 5.95 1.88
CA GLN A 29 9.00 7.36 2.15
C GLN A 29 10.27 8.07 2.59
N ALA A 30 10.20 9.40 2.69
CA ALA A 30 11.33 10.23 3.16
C ALA A 30 11.80 9.85 4.57
N SER A 31 10.92 9.32 5.42
CA SER A 31 11.23 8.84 6.78
C SER A 31 11.66 7.37 6.84
N GLY A 32 11.75 6.67 5.71
CA GLY A 32 12.02 5.24 5.59
C GLY A 32 10.81 4.42 5.13
N GLN A 33 10.84 3.11 5.42
CA GLN A 33 9.77 2.18 5.04
C GLN A 33 8.56 2.27 5.98
N GLU A 34 7.37 2.31 5.42
CA GLU A 34 6.10 2.24 6.16
C GLU A 34 5.24 1.09 5.62
N GLY A 35 4.71 0.27 6.52
CA GLY A 35 3.81 -0.85 6.19
C GLY A 35 2.35 -0.53 6.52
N TYR A 36 1.45 -0.80 5.58
CA TYR A 36 0.00 -0.65 5.75
C TYR A 36 -0.70 -2.01 5.75
N MET A 37 -1.52 -2.24 6.77
CA MET A 37 -2.28 -3.48 6.98
C MET A 37 -3.78 -3.20 7.01
N ALA A 38 -4.59 -4.27 6.99
CA ALA A 38 -6.04 -4.17 7.12
C ALA A 38 -6.46 -3.42 8.40
N GLY A 39 -7.30 -2.39 8.25
CA GLY A 39 -7.79 -1.56 9.36
C GLY A 39 -6.89 -0.39 9.74
N HIS A 40 -5.84 -0.11 8.96
CA HIS A 40 -5.03 1.10 9.13
C HIS A 40 -5.87 2.38 8.94
N SER A 41 -5.56 3.42 9.72
CA SER A 41 -6.21 4.73 9.61
C SER A 41 -5.99 5.36 8.22
N PRO A 42 -6.94 6.13 7.69
CA PRO A 42 -6.72 6.84 6.42
C PRO A 42 -5.47 7.72 6.46
N ALA A 43 -4.68 7.69 5.39
CA ALA A 43 -3.45 8.48 5.28
C ALA A 43 -3.23 8.96 3.85
N LEU A 44 -2.62 10.14 3.72
CA LEU A 44 -2.07 10.66 2.46
C LEU A 44 -0.57 10.85 2.66
N LYS A 45 0.24 10.14 1.89
CA LYS A 45 1.69 10.11 2.05
C LYS A 45 2.37 10.29 0.69
N ARG A 46 3.49 11.02 0.71
CA ARG A 46 4.38 11.14 -0.44
C ARG A 46 5.31 9.94 -0.43
N LEU A 47 5.30 9.19 -1.53
CA LEU A 47 6.24 8.10 -1.75
C LEU A 47 7.57 8.67 -2.26
N GLU A 48 8.67 8.03 -1.88
CA GLU A 48 10.00 8.32 -2.41
C GLU A 48 10.46 7.19 -3.32
N LYS A 49 11.55 7.43 -4.05
CA LYS A 49 12.13 6.40 -4.92
C LYS A 49 12.67 5.26 -4.05
N GLY A 50 12.06 4.08 -4.21
CA GLY A 50 12.58 2.79 -3.73
C GLY A 50 13.42 2.07 -4.78
#